data_AF-A0A7W8FTL9-F1
#
_entry.id   AF-A0A7W8FTL9-F1
#
_cell.length_a   1.000
_cell.length_b   1.000
_cell.length_c   1.000
_cell.angle_alpha   90.00
_cell.angle_beta   90.00
_cell.angle_gamma   90.00
#
_symmetry.space_group_name_H-M   'P 1'
#
loop_
_entity.id
_entity.type
_entity.pdbx_description
1 polymer ?
#
loop_
_entity_poly.entity_id
_entity_poly.type
_entity_poly.pdbx_seq_one_letter_code
_entity_poly.pdbx_strand_id
1 'polypeptide(L)'
;MEFLWLILFLAGIIGISFVFDRLIKKWFAIDEEVLESASAKKIESWTRWTTVIALLCLFPLVAQDFDAYIFWLLMLLTTITAVEAFFEWKLLKGSRKYQMTLVSYVFGMLLIITMFSFR
;
A
#
# COMPACT_ATOMS: atom_id res chain seq x y z
N MET A 1 2.71 4.23 30.30
CA MET A 1 1.32 4.54 29.86
C MET A 1 1.27 4.81 28.36
N GLU A 2 2.12 5.71 27.83
CA GLU A 2 2.15 6.04 26.40
C GLU A 2 2.52 4.86 25.48
N PHE A 3 3.46 4.00 25.89
CA PHE A 3 3.85 2.82 25.11
C PHE A 3 2.70 1.81 24.91
N LEU A 4 1.83 1.62 25.91
CA LEU A 4 0.67 0.72 25.81
C LEU A 4 -0.40 1.27 24.87
N TRP A 5 -0.63 2.59 24.88
CA TRP A 5 -1.52 3.25 23.95
C TRP A 5 -1.04 3.13 22.50
N LEU A 6 0.26 3.25 22.28
CA LEU A 6 0.89 3.07 20.97
C LEU A 6 0.70 1.64 20.44
N ILE A 7 0.87 0.63 21.29
CA ILE A 7 0.63 -0.78 20.93
C ILE A 7 -0.84 -1.02 20.59
N LEU A 8 -1.77 -0.51 21.40
CA LEU A 8 -3.21 -0.66 21.14
C LEU A 8 -3.65 0.05 19.86
N PHE A 9 -3.09 1.22 19.59
CA PHE A 9 -3.33 1.97 18.35
C PHE A 9 -2.84 1.20 17.11
N LEU A 10 -1.62 0.67 17.15
CA LEU A 10 -1.06 -0.16 16.07
C LEU A 10 -1.88 -1.45 15.86
N ALA A 11 -2.26 -2.13 16.94
CA ALA A 11 -3.12 -3.31 16.87
C ALA A 11 -4.48 -2.99 16.24
N GLY A 12 -5.05 -1.82 16.57
CA GLY A 12 -6.28 -1.31 15.98
C GLY A 12 -6.15 -1.09 14.47
N ILE A 13 -5.08 -0.42 14.02
CA ILE A 13 -4.82 -0.19 12.59
C ILE A 13 -4.67 -1.52 11.84
N ILE A 14 -3.91 -2.47 12.39
CA ILE A 14 -3.74 -3.80 11.78
C ILE A 14 -5.07 -4.53 11.67
N GLY A 15 -5.88 -4.50 12.74
CA GLY A 15 -7.21 -5.12 12.75
C GLY A 15 -8.14 -4.52 11.71
N ILE A 16 -8.20 -3.18 11.62
CA ILE A 16 -9.00 -2.46 10.63
C ILE A 16 -8.52 -2.80 9.21
N SER A 17 -7.21 -2.82 8.98
CA SER A 17 -6.63 -3.12 7.66
C SER A 17 -6.99 -4.53 7.19
N PHE A 18 -7.01 -5.50 8.10
CA PHE A 18 -7.39 -6.88 7.78
C PHE A 18 -8.87 -7.03 7.44
N VAL A 19 -9.74 -6.35 8.18
CA VAL A 19 -11.18 -6.31 7.89
C VAL A 19 -11.42 -5.61 6.55
N PHE A 20 -10.73 -4.49 6.33
CA PHE A 20 -10.82 -3.70 5.12
C PHE A 20 -10.42 -4.50 3.88
N ASP A 21 -9.29 -5.20 3.91
CA ASP A 21 -8.84 -6.06 2.81
C ASP A 21 -9.88 -7.13 2.43
N ARG A 22 -10.47 -7.80 3.42
CA ARG A 22 -11.55 -8.78 3.19
C ARG A 22 -12.80 -8.15 2.60
N LEU A 23 -13.21 -6.98 3.10
CA LEU A 23 -14.37 -6.27 2.59
C LEU A 23 -14.18 -5.82 1.14
N ILE A 24 -13.01 -5.28 0.81
CA ILE A 24 -12.68 -4.85 -0.56
C ILE A 24 -12.68 -6.04 -1.50
N LYS A 25 -12.02 -7.15 -1.15
CA LYS A 25 -12.00 -8.38 -1.97
C LYS A 25 -13.42 -8.85 -2.28
N LYS A 26 -14.29 -8.87 -1.27
CA LYS A 26 -15.71 -9.23 -1.45
C LYS A 26 -16.46 -8.22 -2.33
N TRP A 27 -16.18 -6.94 -2.19
CA TRP A 27 -16.88 -5.89 -2.92
C TRP A 27 -16.53 -5.84 -4.41
N PHE A 28 -15.26 -6.11 -4.74
CA PHE A 28 -14.80 -6.14 -6.13
C PHE A 28 -15.04 -7.48 -6.84
N ALA A 29 -15.53 -8.50 -6.12
CA ALA A 29 -15.85 -9.83 -6.68
C ALA A 29 -14.75 -10.35 -7.61
N ILE A 30 -13.49 -10.24 -7.17
CA ILE A 30 -12.33 -10.60 -7.98
C ILE A 30 -12.25 -12.13 -8.01
N ASP A 31 -12.23 -12.71 -9.21
CA ASP A 31 -12.04 -14.14 -9.38
C ASP A 31 -10.71 -14.58 -8.78
N GLU A 32 -10.76 -15.56 -7.88
CA GLU A 32 -9.57 -16.12 -7.22
C GLU A 32 -8.58 -16.68 -8.25
N GLU A 33 -9.06 -17.24 -9.36
CA GLU A 33 -8.20 -17.72 -10.45
C GLU A 33 -7.35 -16.61 -11.07
N VAL A 34 -7.87 -15.38 -11.16
CA VAL A 34 -7.11 -14.25 -11.70
C VAL A 34 -6.06 -13.77 -10.69
N LEU A 35 -6.39 -13.81 -9.39
CA LEU A 35 -5.44 -13.52 -8.32
C LEU A 35 -4.32 -14.56 -8.24
N GLU A 36 -4.64 -15.83 -8.49
CA GLU A 36 -3.67 -16.91 -8.45
C GLU A 36 -2.84 -17.07 -9.72
N SER A 37 -3.22 -16.34 -10.79
CA SER A 37 -2.50 -16.34 -12.06
C SER A 37 -1.01 -16.00 -11.88
N ALA A 38 -0.16 -16.63 -12.68
CA ALA A 38 1.27 -16.39 -12.65
C ALA A 38 1.62 -14.91 -12.89
N SER A 39 0.84 -14.23 -13.73
CA SER A 39 0.98 -12.80 -14.01
C SER A 39 0.69 -11.95 -12.78
N ALA A 40 -0.40 -12.22 -12.05
CA ALA A 40 -0.76 -11.49 -10.84
C ALA A 40 0.30 -11.66 -9.73
N LYS A 41 0.76 -12.88 -9.49
CA LYS A 41 1.82 -13.18 -8.52
C LYS A 41 3.15 -12.52 -8.87
N LYS A 42 3.47 -12.42 -10.17
CA LYS A 42 4.69 -11.76 -10.65
C LYS A 42 4.63 -10.25 -10.46
N ILE A 43 3.50 -9.61 -10.78
CA ILE A 43 3.29 -8.18 -10.54
C ILE A 43 3.44 -7.89 -9.05
N GLU A 44 2.72 -8.60 -8.19
CA GLU A 44 2.77 -8.40 -6.74
C GLU A 44 4.17 -8.59 -6.15
N SER A 45 4.88 -9.64 -6.56
CA SER A 45 6.26 -9.86 -6.13
C SER A 45 7.20 -8.73 -6.59
N TRP A 46 7.04 -8.26 -7.84
CA TRP A 46 7.85 -7.17 -8.38
C TRP A 46 7.57 -5.84 -7.67
N THR A 47 6.30 -5.51 -7.43
CA THR A 47 5.91 -4.32 -6.65
C THR A 47 6.49 -4.39 -5.25
N ARG A 48 6.37 -5.55 -4.56
CA ARG A 48 6.88 -5.73 -3.21
C ARG A 48 8.39 -5.50 -3.13
N TRP A 49 9.17 -6.12 -4.02
CA TRP A 49 10.62 -5.93 -4.03
C TRP A 49 11.02 -4.51 -4.38
N THR A 50 10.37 -3.91 -5.38
CA THR A 50 10.62 -2.51 -5.77
C THR A 50 10.34 -1.55 -4.61
N THR A 51 9.25 -1.78 -3.88
CA THR A 51 8.89 -0.98 -2.70
C THR A 51 9.91 -1.13 -1.58
N VAL A 52 10.33 -2.35 -1.25
CA VAL A 52 11.33 -2.60 -0.20
C VAL A 52 12.66 -1.93 -0.53
N ILE A 53 13.16 -2.11 -1.76
CA ILE A 53 14.43 -1.50 -2.20
C ILE A 53 14.33 0.02 -2.14
N ALA A 54 13.22 0.58 -2.62
CA ALA A 54 13.00 2.02 -2.60
C ALA A 54 12.95 2.60 -1.18
N LEU A 55 12.30 1.92 -0.23
CA LEU A 55 12.28 2.33 1.18
C LEU A 55 13.68 2.31 1.79
N LEU A 56 14.49 1.29 1.47
CA LEU A 56 15.88 1.23 1.92
C LEU A 56 16.73 2.37 1.35
N CYS A 57 16.51 2.74 0.08
CA CYS A 57 17.19 3.87 -0.54
C CYS A 57 16.77 5.22 0.07
N LEU A 58 15.51 5.36 0.49
CA LEU A 58 15.01 6.57 1.16
C LEU A 58 15.39 6.66 2.64
N PHE A 59 15.75 5.54 3.28
CA PHE A 59 16.03 5.49 4.72
C PHE A 59 17.08 6.51 5.21
N PRO A 60 18.21 6.75 4.51
CA PRO A 60 19.19 7.75 4.93
C PRO A 60 18.65 9.19 5.01
N LEU A 61 17.61 9.52 4.23
CA LEU A 61 17.03 10.88 4.22
C LEU A 61 16.24 11.19 5.49
N VAL A 62 15.78 10.17 6.22
CA VAL A 62 15.05 10.33 7.50
C VAL A 62 15.86 11.15 8.51
N ALA A 63 17.18 10.97 8.53
CA ALA A 63 18.07 11.62 9.49
C ALA A 63 18.41 13.07 9.11
N GLN A 64 18.18 13.48 7.86
CA GLN A 64 18.54 14.82 7.38
C GLN A 64 17.37 15.80 7.49
N ASP A 65 16.25 15.45 6.85
CA ASP A 65 15.06 16.29 6.79
C ASP A 65 13.83 15.38 6.72
N PHE A 66 13.07 15.38 7.82
CA PHE A 66 11.91 14.52 7.96
C PHE A 66 10.77 14.92 7.02
N ASP A 67 10.56 16.21 6.77
CA ASP A 67 9.47 16.69 5.91
C ASP A 67 9.79 16.37 4.45
N ALA A 68 11.04 16.57 4.05
CA ALA A 68 11.51 16.14 2.73
C ALA A 68 11.42 14.62 2.56
N TYR A 69 11.77 13.84 3.60
CA TYR A 69 11.63 12.38 3.58
C TYR A 69 10.18 11.96 3.33
N ILE A 70 9.21 12.53 4.06
CA ILE A 70 7.79 12.22 3.88
C ILE A 70 7.33 12.59 2.47
N PHE A 71 7.71 13.76 1.95
CA PHE A 71 7.38 14.16 0.59
C PHE A 71 7.89 13.15 -0.45
N TRP A 72 9.17 12.76 -0.36
CA TRP A 72 9.77 11.79 -1.27
C TRP A 72 9.16 10.39 -1.13
N LEU A 73 8.83 9.98 0.10
CA LEU A 73 8.13 8.73 0.37
C LEU A 73 6.77 8.69 -0.32
N LEU A 74 5.96 9.74 -0.19
CA LEU A 74 4.65 9.83 -0.83
C LEU A 74 4.77 9.81 -2.35
N MET A 75 5.70 10.58 -2.93
CA MET A 75 5.96 10.57 -4.38
C MET A 75 6.34 9.19 -4.89
N LEU A 76 7.18 8.48 -4.14
CA LEU A 76 7.66 7.15 -4.50
C LEU A 76 6.54 6.12 -4.44
N LEU A 77 5.77 6.08 -3.34
CA LEU A 77 4.63 5.18 -3.19
C LEU A 77 3.60 5.41 -4.30
N THR A 78 3.28 6.68 -4.59
CA THR A 78 2.38 7.07 -5.68
C THR A 78 2.84 6.51 -7.02
N THR A 79 4.14 6.65 -7.31
CA THR A 79 4.71 6.20 -8.58
C THR A 79 4.66 4.67 -8.70
N ILE A 80 5.06 3.96 -7.65
CA ILE A 80 5.04 2.48 -7.65
C ILE A 80 3.62 1.95 -7.81
N THR A 81 2.66 2.47 -7.03
CA THR A 81 1.26 2.03 -7.11
C THR A 81 0.66 2.39 -8.47
N ALA A 82 0.97 3.55 -9.05
CA ALA A 82 0.49 3.90 -10.39
C ALA A 82 0.99 2.91 -11.45
N VAL A 83 2.27 2.51 -11.36
CA VAL A 83 2.86 1.51 -12.26
C VAL A 83 2.22 0.13 -12.04
N GLU A 84 2.01 -0.28 -10.79
CA GLU A 84 1.33 -1.53 -10.45
C GLU A 84 -0.10 -1.55 -11.00
N ALA A 85 -0.91 -0.53 -10.72
CA ALA A 85 -2.28 -0.43 -11.21
C ALA A 85 -2.34 -0.42 -12.74
N PHE A 86 -1.37 0.21 -13.42
CA PHE A 86 -1.25 0.17 -14.87
C PHE A 86 -0.97 -1.24 -15.39
N PHE A 87 -0.04 -1.97 -14.76
CA PHE A 87 0.24 -3.35 -15.13
C PHE A 87 -0.94 -4.28 -14.85
N GLU A 88 -1.63 -4.12 -13.72
CA GLU A 88 -2.82 -4.89 -13.39
C GLU A 88 -3.93 -4.64 -14.40
N TRP A 89 -4.19 -3.38 -14.78
CA TRP A 89 -5.16 -3.04 -15.81
C TRP A 89 -4.81 -3.65 -17.18
N LYS A 90 -3.53 -3.64 -17.56
CA LYS A 90 -3.08 -4.10 -18.87
C LYS A 90 -2.94 -5.63 -18.97
N LEU A 91 -2.49 -6.29 -17.90
CA LEU A 91 -2.14 -7.72 -17.88
C LEU A 91 -3.23 -8.59 -17.28
N LEU A 92 -4.03 -8.08 -16.33
CA LEU A 92 -5.13 -8.83 -15.69
C LEU A 92 -6.48 -8.39 -16.28
N LYS A 93 -6.62 -8.56 -17.60
CA LYS A 93 -7.83 -8.16 -18.33
C LYS A 93 -9.07 -8.86 -17.77
N GLY A 94 -10.11 -8.09 -17.51
CA GLY A 94 -11.38 -8.58 -16.94
C GLY A 94 -11.41 -8.58 -15.41
N SER A 95 -10.27 -8.45 -14.73
CA SER A 95 -10.22 -8.33 -13.27
C SER A 95 -10.32 -6.88 -12.80
N ARG A 96 -11.00 -6.68 -11.67
CA ARG A 96 -11.09 -5.40 -10.96
C ARG A 96 -9.94 -5.17 -9.98
N LYS A 97 -8.87 -5.98 -10.04
CA LYS A 97 -7.72 -5.88 -9.13
C LYS A 97 -7.09 -4.48 -9.12
N TYR A 98 -6.94 -3.84 -10.27
CA TYR A 98 -6.41 -2.47 -10.34
C TYR A 98 -7.27 -1.46 -9.56
N GLN A 99 -8.60 -1.64 -9.53
CA GLN A 99 -9.51 -0.77 -8.76
C GLN A 99 -9.31 -0.98 -7.26
N MET A 100 -9.16 -2.23 -6.84
CA MET A 100 -8.81 -2.57 -5.46
C MET A 100 -7.46 -1.95 -5.05
N THR A 101 -6.43 -2.07 -5.89
CA THR A 101 -5.10 -1.49 -5.64
C THR A 101 -5.17 0.04 -5.46
N LEU A 102 -5.93 0.74 -6.31
CA LEU A 102 -6.14 2.18 -6.19
C LEU A 102 -6.89 2.55 -4.90
N VAL A 103 -7.95 1.82 -4.54
CA VAL A 103 -8.70 2.07 -3.30
C VAL A 103 -7.80 1.85 -2.08
N SER A 104 -7.09 0.72 -2.03
CA SER A 104 -6.15 0.41 -0.95
C SER A 104 -5.06 1.47 -0.82
N TYR A 105 -4.56 1.99 -1.95
CA TYR A 105 -3.58 3.07 -1.95
C TYR A 105 -4.13 4.38 -1.38
N VAL A 106 -5.34 4.80 -1.79
CA VAL A 106 -5.98 6.01 -1.22
C VAL A 106 -6.15 5.89 0.28
N PHE A 107 -6.60 4.72 0.77
CA PHE A 107 -6.70 4.46 2.20
C PHE A 107 -5.34 4.49 2.91
N GLY A 108 -4.31 3.89 2.32
CA GLY A 108 -2.94 3.94 2.85
C GLY A 108 -2.40 5.37 2.95
N MET A 109 -2.61 6.19 1.91
CA MET A 109 -2.21 7.60 1.89
C MET A 109 -2.93 8.39 2.97
N LEU A 110 -4.25 8.20 3.14
CA LEU A 110 -5.02 8.85 4.19
C LEU A 110 -4.50 8.50 5.58
N LEU A 111 -4.14 7.23 5.82
CA LEU A 111 -3.55 6.82 7.09
C LEU A 111 -2.20 7.50 7.35
N ILE A 112 -1.32 7.55 6.36
CA ILE A 112 0.00 8.21 6.48
C ILE A 112 -0.18 9.70 6.77
N ILE A 113 -1.03 10.40 6.02
CA ILE A 113 -1.29 11.84 6.20
C ILE A 113 -1.92 12.10 7.57
N THR A 114 -2.85 11.26 8.00
CA THR A 114 -3.50 11.39 9.31
C THR A 114 -2.48 11.22 10.43
N MET A 115 -1.65 10.17 10.38
CA MET A 115 -0.58 9.97 11.35
C MET A 115 0.39 11.15 11.41
N PHE A 116 0.72 11.75 10.26
CA PHE A 116 1.56 12.93 10.19
C PHE A 116 0.88 14.18 10.78
N SER A 117 -0.42 14.36 10.54
CA SER A 117 -1.18 15.52 11.01
C SER A 117 -1.37 15.56 12.53
N PHE A 118 -1.15 14.45 13.23
CA PHE A 118 -1.23 14.35 14.69
C PHE A 118 0.12 14.54 15.40
N ARG A 119 1.20 14.84 14.66
CA ARG A 119 2.50 15.21 15.21
C ARG A 119 2.60 16.72 15.37
#